data_AF-A0AAV9Z8Z7-F1
#
_entry.id   AF-A0AAV9Z8Z7-F1
#
_cell.length_a   1.000
_cell.length_b   1.000
_cell.length_c   1.000
_cell.angle_alpha   90.00
_cell.angle_beta   90.00
_cell.angle_gamma   90.00
#
_symmetry.space_group_name_H-M   'P 1'
#
loop_
_entity.id
_entity.type
_entity.pdbx_description
1 polymer ?
#
loop_
_entity_poly.entity_id
_entity_poly.type
_entity_poly.pdbx_seq_one_letter_code
_entity_poly.pdbx_strand_id
1 'polypeptide(L)'
;MTCDIESDAELHARIAQVQSDIDQNCVALRALESSKSDIQRALNNRTDPIARLPLEISSKIFTHCVPPRGISCSLCYPFLLLRICTLWTEIALSTQNLWSNLHINIPLEPTAEFIAFLVGWLARGKDYPLSLSFAGPRNKSPHDEPLTNPEILRIVALHAYRIRDLEIKPHCYLAIFTPNVGNSFPILESLRIHETTMTDQRWAHRVDATRICDVLDAAPRLRTLVVDPTYFNWPIENIVQTRHAALTDLQIDKLYGIMPRLLRFLTLPSLTHLATCLHVSSGNTDAIRELRSFLIRSRAPLTSLALNIPKDRDLLMEAFEHLFETIPGLLTLRITPDPAILAVLMHPEYLPTLTKLTITLSHPWPQPAWYTTLTALLTQRAGLLKSFELDLQASPYHVHYHDTTPPALPGDEDKRIFHQLAKQGMEIHLGRIMASVMSETPGS
;
A
#
# COMPACT_ATOMS: atom_id res chain seq x y z
N MET A 1 42.22 -53.36 64.29
CA MET A 1 41.59 -52.45 63.32
C MET A 1 42.67 -51.53 62.79
N THR A 2 43.48 -52.01 61.85
CA THR A 2 44.46 -51.19 61.14
C THR A 2 43.71 -50.51 60.01
N CYS A 3 43.53 -49.19 60.16
CA CYS A 3 42.94 -48.34 59.13
C CYS A 3 44.00 -48.19 58.04
N ASP A 4 43.78 -48.79 56.87
CA ASP A 4 44.55 -48.51 55.66
C ASP A 4 44.26 -47.06 55.25
N ILE A 5 45.09 -46.13 55.73
CA ILE A 5 45.04 -44.73 55.32
C ILE A 5 45.76 -44.69 53.96
N GLU A 6 44.98 -44.70 52.87
CA GLU A 6 45.48 -44.47 51.51
C GLU A 6 46.44 -43.26 51.51
N SER A 7 47.62 -43.45 50.93
CA SER A 7 48.62 -42.39 50.83
C SER A 7 48.11 -41.26 49.94
N ASP A 8 48.39 -40.00 50.31
CA ASP A 8 48.04 -38.80 49.54
C ASP A 8 48.50 -38.89 48.07
N ALA A 9 49.62 -39.57 47.81
CA ALA A 9 50.11 -39.83 46.46
C ALA A 9 49.23 -40.81 45.66
N GLU A 10 48.63 -41.79 46.32
CA GLU A 10 47.77 -42.82 45.73
C GLU A 10 46.38 -42.24 45.39
N LEU A 11 45.87 -41.35 46.25
CA LEU A 11 44.68 -40.55 45.98
C LEU A 11 44.89 -39.60 44.78
N HIS A 12 46.02 -38.90 44.72
CA HIS A 12 46.35 -38.05 43.56
C HIS A 12 46.47 -38.85 42.25
N ALA A 13 47.06 -40.04 42.30
CA ALA A 13 47.14 -40.92 41.13
C ALA A 13 45.75 -41.40 40.66
N ARG A 14 44.84 -41.74 41.59
CA ARG A 14 43.46 -42.11 41.25
C ARG A 14 42.67 -40.94 40.68
N ILE A 15 42.83 -39.73 41.21
CA ILE A 15 42.20 -38.52 40.65
C ILE A 15 42.69 -38.28 39.22
N ALA A 16 43.99 -38.38 38.97
CA ALA A 16 44.56 -38.23 37.63
C ALA A 16 44.02 -39.28 36.64
N GLN A 17 43.87 -40.53 37.09
CA GLN A 17 43.29 -41.59 36.28
C GLN A 17 41.81 -41.32 35.96
N VAL A 18 41.01 -40.95 36.96
CA VAL A 18 39.59 -40.62 36.76
C VAL A 18 39.43 -39.41 35.81
N GLN A 19 40.30 -38.41 35.92
CA GLN A 19 40.30 -37.27 35.00
C GLN A 19 40.62 -37.69 33.56
N SER A 20 41.60 -38.57 33.36
CA SER A 20 41.91 -39.15 32.04
C SER A 20 40.71 -39.92 31.48
N ASP A 21 40.03 -40.72 32.29
CA ASP A 21 38.86 -41.48 31.87
C ASP A 21 37.67 -40.56 31.53
N ILE A 22 37.49 -39.46 32.27
CA ILE A 22 36.51 -38.41 31.93
C ILE A 22 36.83 -37.81 30.56
N ASP A 23 38.08 -37.43 30.32
CA ASP A 23 38.48 -36.80 29.06
C ASP A 23 38.28 -37.75 27.86
N GLN A 24 38.65 -39.03 28.01
CA GLN A 24 38.42 -40.06 26.99
C GLN A 24 36.92 -40.27 26.71
N ASN A 25 36.11 -40.39 27.76
CA ASN A 25 34.66 -40.55 27.61
C ASN A 25 34.00 -39.31 26.99
N CYS A 26 34.48 -38.10 27.31
CA CYS A 26 34.03 -36.87 26.66
C CYS A 26 34.32 -36.86 25.16
N VAL A 27 35.49 -37.35 24.73
CA VAL A 27 35.82 -37.48 23.30
C VAL A 27 34.93 -38.51 22.62
N ALA A 28 34.76 -39.69 23.23
CA ALA A 28 33.90 -40.75 22.71
C ALA A 28 32.42 -40.29 22.60
N LEU A 29 31.93 -39.56 23.60
CA LEU A 29 30.57 -39.01 23.60
C LEU A 29 30.37 -38.03 22.45
N ARG A 30 31.31 -37.08 22.24
CA ARG A 30 31.24 -36.14 21.10
C ARG A 30 31.25 -36.86 19.76
N ALA A 31 32.04 -37.94 19.62
CA ALA A 31 32.07 -38.72 18.39
C ALA A 31 30.74 -39.45 18.12
N LEU A 32 30.14 -40.04 19.16
CA LEU A 32 28.82 -40.68 19.06
C LEU A 32 27.70 -39.66 18.78
N GLU A 33 27.76 -38.48 19.39
CA GLU A 33 26.84 -37.37 19.10
C GLU A 33 26.93 -36.90 17.66
N SER A 34 28.15 -36.78 17.12
CA SER A 34 28.36 -36.47 15.70
C SER A 34 27.76 -37.54 14.79
N SER A 35 28.04 -38.83 15.06
CA SER A 35 27.49 -39.95 14.28
C SER A 35 25.96 -40.00 14.33
N LYS A 36 25.36 -39.79 15.51
CA LYS A 36 23.91 -39.68 15.67
C LYS A 36 23.33 -38.52 14.84
N SER A 37 23.99 -37.36 14.86
CA SER A 37 23.58 -36.19 14.07
C SER A 37 23.62 -36.48 12.56
N ASP A 38 24.66 -37.17 12.09
CA ASP A 38 24.80 -37.58 10.68
C ASP A 38 23.70 -38.56 10.25
N ILE A 39 23.40 -39.57 11.07
CA ILE A 39 22.31 -40.51 10.82
C ILE A 39 20.95 -39.79 10.80
N GLN A 40 20.72 -38.89 11.75
CA GLN A 40 19.49 -38.10 11.80
C GLN A 40 19.33 -37.21 10.56
N ARG A 41 20.42 -36.59 10.08
CA ARG A 41 20.44 -35.80 8.85
C ARG A 41 20.13 -36.66 7.61
N ALA A 42 20.72 -37.85 7.51
CA ALA A 42 20.45 -38.78 6.42
C ALA A 42 18.98 -39.26 6.40
N LEU A 43 18.40 -39.51 7.57
CA LEU A 43 16.99 -39.87 7.70
C LEU A 43 16.08 -38.71 7.29
N ASN A 44 16.34 -37.50 7.80
CA ASN A 44 15.58 -36.30 7.47
C ASN A 44 15.62 -36.02 5.95
N ASN A 45 16.76 -36.17 5.29
CA ASN A 45 16.87 -35.99 3.84
C ASN A 45 16.01 -36.99 3.04
N ARG A 46 15.75 -38.19 3.58
CA ARG A 46 14.91 -39.21 2.92
C ARG A 46 13.42 -38.99 3.15
N THR A 47 13.06 -38.39 4.28
CA THR A 47 11.66 -38.17 4.68
C THR A 47 11.14 -36.77 4.38
N ASP A 48 12.03 -35.77 4.22
CA ASP A 48 11.65 -34.40 3.92
C ASP A 48 11.00 -34.31 2.52
N PRO A 49 9.71 -33.95 2.43
CA PRO A 49 9.03 -33.81 1.15
C PRO A 49 9.72 -32.81 0.22
N ILE A 50 10.32 -31.74 0.77
CA ILE A 50 11.01 -30.70 -0.03
C ILE A 50 12.29 -31.21 -0.66
N ALA A 51 13.00 -32.15 -0.02
CA ALA A 51 14.19 -32.78 -0.59
C ALA A 51 13.89 -33.63 -1.84
N ARG A 52 12.61 -33.99 -2.06
CA ARG A 52 12.16 -34.77 -3.22
C ARG A 52 11.58 -33.91 -4.33
N LEU A 53 11.38 -32.62 -4.10
CA LEU A 53 10.82 -31.70 -5.09
C LEU A 53 11.94 -31.11 -5.95
N PRO A 54 11.72 -30.90 -7.26
CA PRO A 54 12.59 -30.08 -8.07
C PRO A 54 12.77 -28.69 -7.47
N LEU A 55 13.95 -28.10 -7.66
CA LEU A 55 14.30 -26.78 -7.13
C LEU A 55 13.24 -25.73 -7.50
N GLU A 56 12.73 -25.76 -8.73
CA GLU A 56 11.74 -24.82 -9.26
C GLU A 56 10.43 -24.89 -8.48
N ILE A 57 10.01 -26.10 -8.08
CA ILE A 57 8.78 -26.31 -7.32
C ILE A 57 8.96 -25.82 -5.88
N SER A 58 10.08 -26.16 -5.25
CA SER A 58 10.41 -25.68 -3.89
C SER A 58 10.52 -24.15 -3.84
N SER A 59 11.20 -23.54 -4.80
CA SER A 59 11.29 -22.09 -4.95
C SER A 59 9.90 -21.46 -5.12
N LYS A 60 9.02 -22.06 -5.94
CA LYS A 60 7.66 -21.57 -6.13
C LYS A 60 6.82 -21.68 -4.85
N ILE A 61 6.91 -22.79 -4.13
CA ILE A 61 6.27 -22.97 -2.81
C ILE A 61 6.73 -21.85 -1.87
N PHE A 62 8.04 -21.61 -1.77
CA PHE A 62 8.59 -20.57 -0.90
C PHE A 62 8.05 -19.18 -1.24
N THR A 63 7.92 -18.85 -2.53
CA THR A 63 7.36 -17.55 -2.95
C THR A 63 5.89 -17.39 -2.58
N HIS A 64 5.11 -18.48 -2.51
CA HIS A 64 3.73 -18.45 -2.05
C HIS A 64 3.58 -18.41 -0.52
N CYS A 65 4.64 -18.72 0.23
CA CYS A 65 4.66 -18.59 1.68
C CYS A 65 4.89 -17.16 2.17
N VAL A 66 5.29 -16.24 1.28
CA VAL A 66 5.41 -14.81 1.61
C VAL A 66 4.01 -14.19 1.55
N PRO A 67 3.56 -13.49 2.60
CA PRO A 67 2.22 -12.90 2.60
C PRO A 67 2.10 -11.83 1.51
N PRO A 68 0.86 -11.56 1.05
CA PRO A 68 0.57 -10.43 0.18
C PRO A 68 1.04 -9.10 0.80
N ARG A 69 1.33 -8.12 -0.07
CA ARG A 69 1.70 -6.75 0.31
C ARG A 69 0.77 -6.21 1.41
N GLY A 70 1.33 -5.58 2.45
CA GLY A 70 0.58 -4.88 3.49
C GLY A 70 0.33 -5.66 4.79
N ILE A 71 0.67 -6.94 4.86
CA ILE A 71 0.66 -7.67 6.14
C ILE A 71 2.03 -7.45 6.80
N SER A 72 2.09 -6.50 7.73
CA SER A 72 3.26 -6.28 8.58
C SER A 72 3.44 -7.50 9.50
N CYS A 73 4.19 -8.50 9.05
CA CYS A 73 4.74 -9.48 9.97
C CYS A 73 6.10 -8.99 10.46
N SER A 74 6.23 -8.95 11.78
CA SER A 74 7.48 -8.69 12.51
C SER A 74 8.60 -9.69 12.20
N LEU A 75 8.28 -10.80 11.52
CA LEU A 75 9.23 -11.80 11.05
C LEU A 75 9.33 -11.69 9.53
N CYS A 76 10.48 -11.24 9.04
CA CYS A 76 10.78 -11.28 7.61
C CYS A 76 10.80 -12.75 7.15
N TYR A 77 9.71 -13.20 6.53
CA TYR A 77 9.44 -14.59 6.14
C TYR A 77 10.61 -15.34 5.49
N PRO A 78 11.40 -14.73 4.58
CA PRO A 78 12.55 -15.43 3.99
C PRO A 78 13.57 -15.89 5.02
N PHE A 79 13.73 -15.19 6.16
CA PHE A 79 14.66 -15.64 7.20
C PHE A 79 14.15 -16.84 7.99
N LEU A 80 12.85 -17.10 8.04
CA LEU A 80 12.33 -18.35 8.61
C LEU A 80 12.79 -19.53 7.74
N LEU A 81 12.76 -19.38 6.41
CA LEU A 81 13.23 -20.40 5.47
C LEU A 81 14.74 -20.67 5.64
N LEU A 82 15.52 -19.65 6.01
CA LEU A 82 16.96 -19.79 6.30
C LEU A 82 17.28 -20.53 7.61
N ARG A 83 16.30 -20.85 8.45
CA ARG A 83 16.53 -21.43 9.79
C ARG A 83 16.07 -22.88 9.93
N ILE A 84 15.43 -23.44 8.91
CA ILE A 84 14.79 -24.78 9.00
C ILE A 84 15.82 -25.89 8.80
N CYS A 85 16.47 -25.95 7.64
CA CYS A 85 17.56 -26.88 7.37
C CYS A 85 18.50 -26.30 6.30
N THR A 86 19.64 -26.96 6.06
CA THR A 86 20.64 -26.51 5.08
C THR A 86 20.07 -26.45 3.67
N LEU A 87 19.26 -27.43 3.27
CA LEU A 87 18.63 -27.47 1.95
C LEU A 87 17.69 -26.27 1.75
N TRP A 88 16.81 -25.98 2.71
CA TRP A 88 15.90 -24.83 2.60
C TRP A 88 16.67 -23.51 2.57
N THR A 89 17.77 -23.43 3.31
CA THR A 89 18.68 -22.29 3.28
C THR A 89 19.23 -22.10 1.87
N GLU A 90 19.80 -23.14 1.26
CA GLU A 90 20.33 -23.10 -0.11
C GLU A 90 19.27 -22.72 -1.16
N ILE A 91 18.07 -23.29 -1.07
CA ILE A 91 16.95 -22.97 -1.95
C ILE A 91 16.53 -21.50 -1.77
N ALA A 92 16.34 -21.05 -0.53
CA ALA A 92 15.92 -19.68 -0.26
C ALA A 92 16.97 -18.66 -0.71
N LEU A 93 18.26 -18.95 -0.50
CA LEU A 93 19.38 -18.10 -0.93
C LEU A 93 19.52 -18.02 -2.46
N SER A 94 19.24 -19.11 -3.18
CA SER A 94 19.29 -19.14 -4.64
C SER A 94 18.04 -18.54 -5.30
N THR A 95 16.93 -18.41 -4.57
CA THR A 95 15.66 -17.90 -5.11
C THR A 95 15.55 -16.37 -4.98
N GLN A 96 16.04 -15.65 -5.99
CA GLN A 96 16.13 -14.17 -6.00
C GLN A 96 14.79 -13.45 -5.74
N ASN A 97 13.67 -13.97 -6.27
CA ASN A 97 12.32 -13.40 -6.11
C ASN A 97 11.85 -13.38 -4.64
N LEU A 98 12.40 -14.23 -3.76
CA LEU A 98 12.09 -14.17 -2.32
C LEU A 98 12.60 -12.87 -1.68
N TRP A 99 13.65 -12.29 -2.26
CA TRP A 99 14.35 -11.11 -1.75
C TRP A 99 13.95 -9.83 -2.50
N SER A 100 12.94 -9.90 -3.39
CA SER A 100 12.55 -8.75 -4.19
C SER A 100 11.45 -7.91 -3.59
N ASN A 101 10.72 -8.43 -2.59
CA ASN A 101 9.61 -7.74 -1.95
C ASN A 101 9.99 -7.41 -0.50
N LEU A 102 10.14 -6.12 -0.19
CA LEU A 102 10.56 -5.68 1.13
C LEU A 102 9.60 -4.61 1.67
N HIS A 103 8.97 -4.89 2.80
CA HIS A 103 8.20 -3.91 3.57
C HIS A 103 8.86 -3.71 4.93
N ILE A 104 9.35 -2.50 5.19
CA ILE A 104 10.08 -2.19 6.43
C ILE A 104 9.58 -0.88 7.03
N ASN A 105 9.61 -0.82 8.36
CA ASN A 105 9.47 0.43 9.07
C ASN A 105 10.87 0.98 9.26
N ILE A 106 11.13 2.16 8.71
CA ILE A 106 12.40 2.83 8.87
C ILE A 106 12.45 3.40 10.28
N PRO A 107 13.40 2.99 11.14
CA PRO A 107 13.58 3.59 12.46
C PRO A 107 14.05 5.05 12.33
N LEU A 108 13.78 5.86 13.35
CA LEU A 108 14.23 7.27 13.38
C LEU A 108 15.77 7.34 13.28
N GLU A 109 16.43 6.48 14.04
CA GLU A 109 17.87 6.29 14.04
C GLU A 109 18.17 4.84 13.65
N PRO A 110 18.45 4.55 12.37
CA PRO A 110 18.81 3.21 11.95
C PRO A 110 20.16 2.81 12.53
N THR A 111 20.18 1.67 13.23
CA THR A 111 21.40 1.09 13.75
C THR A 111 22.24 0.49 12.61
N ALA A 112 23.52 0.23 12.88
CA ALA A 112 24.39 -0.44 11.92
C ALA A 112 23.84 -1.83 11.52
N GLU A 113 23.20 -2.55 12.44
CA GLU A 113 22.57 -3.84 12.15
C GLU A 113 21.39 -3.69 11.18
N PHE A 114 20.58 -2.63 11.32
CA PHE A 114 19.48 -2.34 10.40
C PHE A 114 20.00 -2.03 8.99
N ILE A 115 21.07 -1.23 8.89
CA ILE A 115 21.70 -0.93 7.61
C ILE A 115 22.29 -2.19 6.97
N ALA A 116 23.02 -3.01 7.75
CA ALA A 116 23.58 -4.27 7.27
C ALA A 116 22.48 -5.24 6.80
N PHE A 117 21.35 -5.28 7.53
CA PHE A 117 20.16 -6.02 7.12
C PHE A 117 19.63 -5.56 5.77
N LEU A 118 19.44 -4.25 5.58
CA LEU A 118 18.89 -3.69 4.35
C LEU A 118 19.79 -3.97 3.14
N VAL A 119 21.10 -3.72 3.30
CA VAL A 119 22.11 -4.01 2.26
C VAL A 119 22.12 -5.50 1.93
N GLY A 120 22.16 -6.36 2.95
CA GLY A 120 22.16 -7.81 2.79
C GLY A 120 20.89 -8.33 2.11
N TRP A 121 19.73 -7.74 2.39
CA TRP A 121 18.47 -8.08 1.73
C TRP A 121 18.52 -7.74 0.23
N LEU A 122 18.87 -6.49 -0.10
CA LEU A 122 18.86 -6.00 -1.48
C LEU A 122 19.89 -6.74 -2.37
N ALA A 123 21.04 -7.11 -1.78
CA ALA A 123 22.08 -7.89 -2.46
C ALA A 123 21.59 -9.29 -2.87
N ARG A 124 20.78 -9.96 -2.05
CA ARG A 124 20.25 -11.31 -2.36
C ARG A 124 19.28 -11.32 -3.54
N GLY A 125 18.60 -10.20 -3.79
CA GLY A 125 17.72 -10.06 -4.96
C GLY A 125 18.46 -9.91 -6.30
N LYS A 126 19.78 -9.66 -6.32
CA LYS A 126 20.64 -9.51 -7.51
C LYS A 126 20.16 -8.48 -8.55
N ASP A 127 19.57 -8.91 -9.66
CA ASP A 127 19.04 -8.02 -10.73
C ASP A 127 17.51 -8.09 -10.81
N TYR A 128 16.87 -8.87 -9.92
CA TYR A 128 15.44 -9.10 -9.98
C TYR A 128 14.63 -7.80 -9.70
N PRO A 129 13.54 -7.49 -10.39
CA PRO A 129 12.79 -6.27 -10.14
C PRO A 129 12.26 -6.17 -8.69
N LEU A 130 12.55 -5.05 -8.03
CA LEU A 130 12.25 -4.80 -6.61
C LEU A 130 10.88 -4.16 -6.43
N SER A 131 10.21 -4.57 -5.36
CA SER A 131 9.02 -3.93 -4.82
C SER A 131 9.31 -3.55 -3.36
N LEU A 132 9.52 -2.26 -3.11
CA LEU A 132 9.92 -1.73 -1.80
C LEU A 132 8.79 -0.91 -1.18
N SER A 133 8.56 -1.07 0.12
CA SER A 133 7.61 -0.28 0.89
C SER A 133 8.27 0.19 2.18
N PHE A 134 8.46 1.49 2.29
CA PHE A 134 9.08 2.15 3.43
C PHE A 134 7.99 2.82 4.25
N ALA A 135 7.76 2.30 5.45
CA ALA A 135 6.87 2.89 6.44
C ALA A 135 7.67 3.77 7.41
N GLY A 136 7.04 4.82 7.93
CA GLY A 136 7.62 5.64 9.00
C GLY A 136 7.61 4.91 10.35
N PRO A 137 8.34 5.40 11.35
CA PRO A 137 8.28 4.88 12.71
C PRO A 137 6.84 4.88 13.26
N ARG A 138 6.42 3.77 13.90
CA ARG A 138 5.05 3.59 14.42
C ARG A 138 4.73 4.40 15.67
N ASN A 139 5.75 4.80 16.43
CA ASN A 139 5.61 5.42 17.75
C ASN A 139 6.21 6.83 17.78
N LYS A 140 5.85 7.67 16.82
CA LYS A 140 6.35 9.05 16.81
C LYS A 140 5.57 9.93 17.77
N SER A 141 6.31 10.71 18.56
CA SER A 141 5.78 11.96 19.09
C SER A 141 5.55 12.91 17.91
N PRO A 142 4.48 13.74 17.91
CA PRO A 142 4.34 14.81 16.93
C PRO A 142 5.56 15.75 16.91
N HIS A 143 6.45 15.72 17.89
CA HIS A 143 7.65 16.56 17.92
C HIS A 143 8.90 15.95 17.25
N ASP A 144 8.87 14.68 16.83
CA ASP A 144 10.03 14.03 16.22
C ASP A 144 10.25 14.54 14.79
N GLU A 145 11.42 15.14 14.53
CA GLU A 145 11.75 15.66 13.21
C GLU A 145 11.68 14.52 12.15
N PRO A 146 11.00 14.72 11.01
CA PRO A 146 11.01 13.76 9.92
C PRO A 146 12.38 13.84 9.22
N LEU A 147 13.38 13.22 9.83
CA LEU A 147 14.70 13.09 9.24
C LEU A 147 14.61 12.01 8.17
N THR A 148 14.57 12.44 6.91
CA THR A 148 14.97 11.59 5.80
C THR A 148 16.37 11.08 6.12
N ASN A 149 16.53 9.75 6.26
CA ASN A 149 17.84 9.22 6.54
C ASN A 149 18.67 9.18 5.23
N PRO A 150 19.74 9.99 5.10
CA PRO A 150 20.49 10.12 3.84
C PRO A 150 21.18 8.80 3.44
N GLU A 151 21.54 7.97 4.41
CA GLU A 151 22.15 6.67 4.15
C GLU A 151 21.13 5.70 3.52
N ILE A 152 19.89 5.67 4.03
CA ILE A 152 18.81 4.87 3.43
C ILE A 152 18.50 5.38 2.02
N LEU A 153 18.39 6.70 1.82
CA LEU A 153 18.20 7.27 0.49
C LEU A 153 19.30 6.81 -0.48
N ARG A 154 20.56 6.84 -0.03
CA ARG A 154 21.71 6.38 -0.83
C ARG A 154 21.62 4.90 -1.17
N ILE A 155 21.24 4.05 -0.21
CA ILE A 155 21.07 2.62 -0.45
C ILE A 155 19.95 2.35 -1.47
N VAL A 156 18.81 3.02 -1.34
CA VAL A 156 17.69 2.89 -2.28
C VAL A 156 18.09 3.38 -3.68
N ALA A 157 18.79 4.52 -3.75
CA ALA A 157 19.31 5.10 -4.98
C ALA A 157 20.22 4.12 -5.75
N LEU A 158 21.10 3.38 -5.05
CA LEU A 158 21.99 2.38 -5.66
C LEU A 158 21.22 1.25 -6.38
N HIS A 159 19.96 1.01 -6.00
CA HIS A 159 19.12 -0.02 -6.60
C HIS A 159 18.01 0.55 -7.50
N ALA A 160 17.97 1.86 -7.75
CA ALA A 160 16.92 2.54 -8.51
C ALA A 160 16.64 1.92 -9.89
N TYR A 161 17.69 1.45 -10.58
CA TYR A 161 17.62 0.82 -11.91
C TYR A 161 16.71 -0.41 -11.98
N ARG A 162 16.48 -1.07 -10.84
CA ARG A 162 15.67 -2.29 -10.72
C ARG A 162 14.45 -2.13 -9.81
N ILE A 163 14.11 -0.93 -9.34
CA ILE A 163 12.89 -0.71 -8.56
C ILE A 163 11.70 -0.61 -9.51
N ARG A 164 10.74 -1.53 -9.40
CA ARG A 164 9.49 -1.57 -10.16
C ARG A 164 8.32 -0.99 -9.38
N ASP A 165 8.21 -1.33 -8.10
CA ASP A 165 7.19 -0.78 -7.21
C ASP A 165 7.84 -0.10 -6.02
N LEU A 166 7.36 1.08 -5.69
CA LEU A 166 7.85 1.83 -4.55
C LEU A 166 6.69 2.45 -3.78
N GLU A 167 6.63 2.17 -2.49
CA GLU A 167 5.73 2.82 -1.55
C GLU A 167 6.56 3.57 -0.50
N ILE A 168 6.24 4.84 -0.30
CA ILE A 168 6.98 5.76 0.54
C ILE A 168 6.06 6.40 1.58
N LYS A 169 6.44 6.26 2.84
CA LYS A 169 5.87 6.95 4.00
C LYS A 169 7.05 7.29 4.94
N PRO A 170 7.41 8.56 5.20
CA PRO A 170 6.83 9.85 4.78
C PRO A 170 7.31 10.41 3.43
N HIS A 171 6.62 11.43 2.92
CA HIS A 171 6.90 12.14 1.66
C HIS A 171 8.31 12.77 1.56
N CYS A 172 9.06 12.98 2.66
CA CYS A 172 10.43 13.52 2.58
C CYS A 172 11.40 12.62 1.81
N TYR A 173 11.11 11.32 1.71
CA TYR A 173 11.88 10.38 0.89
C TYR A 173 11.75 10.61 -0.63
N LEU A 174 10.87 11.52 -1.08
CA LEU A 174 10.85 11.97 -2.48
C LEU A 174 12.15 12.62 -2.94
N ALA A 175 13.04 12.99 -2.01
CA ALA A 175 14.38 13.48 -2.34
C ALA A 175 15.17 12.52 -3.25
N ILE A 176 14.89 11.20 -3.23
CA ILE A 176 15.57 10.22 -4.11
C ILE A 176 15.39 10.51 -5.61
N PHE A 177 14.33 11.23 -5.99
CA PHE A 177 14.01 11.55 -7.38
C PHE A 177 14.61 12.87 -7.85
N THR A 178 15.25 13.64 -6.97
CA THR A 178 15.74 14.97 -7.33
C THR A 178 16.86 14.87 -8.40
N PRO A 179 16.84 15.73 -9.45
CA PRO A 179 17.77 15.64 -10.57
C PRO A 179 19.24 15.72 -10.16
N ASN A 180 19.54 16.49 -9.10
CA ASN A 180 20.89 16.66 -8.57
C ASN A 180 21.50 15.36 -8.02
N VAL A 181 20.67 14.34 -7.74
CA VAL A 181 21.14 13.03 -7.29
C VAL A 181 21.45 12.10 -8.47
N GLY A 182 21.02 12.45 -9.70
CA GLY A 182 21.32 11.69 -10.92
C GLY A 182 20.64 10.32 -10.99
N ASN A 183 19.69 10.04 -10.11
CA ASN A 183 18.99 8.76 -10.08
C ASN A 183 17.97 8.68 -11.20
N SER A 184 18.01 7.58 -11.95
CA SER A 184 16.96 7.19 -12.88
C SER A 184 16.22 5.97 -12.35
N PHE A 185 14.90 5.97 -12.50
CA PHE A 185 14.01 4.87 -12.13
C PHE A 185 13.40 4.26 -13.42
N PRO A 186 14.22 3.63 -14.28
CA PRO A 186 13.86 3.28 -15.65
C PRO A 186 12.77 2.21 -15.77
N ILE A 187 12.56 1.42 -14.71
CA ILE A 187 11.56 0.35 -14.68
C ILE A 187 10.46 0.56 -13.63
N LEU A 188 10.42 1.74 -12.97
CA LEU A 188 9.39 2.03 -11.97
C LEU A 188 8.04 2.15 -12.67
N GLU A 189 7.11 1.26 -12.30
CA GLU A 189 5.76 1.18 -12.86
C GLU A 189 4.70 1.68 -11.87
N SER A 190 4.98 1.59 -10.57
CA SER A 190 4.03 1.94 -9.50
C SER A 190 4.73 2.70 -8.38
N LEU A 191 4.28 3.92 -8.12
CA LEU A 191 4.72 4.75 -7.01
C LEU A 191 3.54 5.14 -6.13
N ARG A 192 3.67 4.90 -4.83
CA ARG A 192 2.66 5.28 -3.84
C ARG A 192 3.29 6.13 -2.74
N ILE A 193 2.80 7.34 -2.58
CA ILE A 193 3.27 8.30 -1.60
C ILE A 193 2.10 8.56 -0.68
N HIS A 194 2.19 8.10 0.56
CA HIS A 194 1.13 8.28 1.53
C HIS A 194 1.61 9.13 2.70
N GLU A 195 0.65 9.76 3.38
CA GLU A 195 0.87 10.47 4.62
C GLU A 195 1.34 9.52 5.74
N THR A 196 2.38 9.94 6.46
CA THR A 196 2.56 9.51 7.85
C THR A 196 1.70 10.45 8.69
N THR A 197 0.89 9.91 9.59
CA THR A 197 -0.10 10.52 10.51
C THR A 197 0.33 11.78 11.28
N MET A 198 0.94 12.77 10.61
CA MET A 198 1.48 13.98 11.20
C MET A 198 0.38 15.03 11.19
N THR A 199 -0.25 15.22 12.34
CA THR A 199 -1.27 16.24 12.56
C THR A 199 -0.71 17.67 12.61
N ASP A 200 0.60 17.88 12.52
CA ASP A 200 1.21 19.18 12.75
C ASP A 200 1.76 19.81 11.44
N GLN A 201 1.29 21.02 11.16
CA GLN A 201 1.50 21.78 9.92
C GLN A 201 2.95 22.25 9.75
N ARG A 202 3.78 22.15 10.80
CA ARG A 202 5.15 22.70 10.82
C ARG A 202 6.10 22.11 9.78
N TRP A 203 5.88 20.88 9.30
CA TRP A 203 6.76 20.25 8.29
C TRP A 203 6.30 20.45 6.85
N ALA A 204 5.17 21.13 6.64
CA ALA A 204 4.60 21.38 5.32
C ALA A 204 5.46 22.23 4.38
N HIS A 205 6.51 22.83 4.92
CA HIS A 205 7.36 23.74 4.19
C HIS A 205 8.58 23.05 3.55
N ARG A 206 8.83 21.76 3.81
CA ARG A 206 10.11 21.11 3.48
C ARG A 206 10.14 20.30 2.17
N VAL A 207 8.99 19.93 1.61
CA VAL A 207 8.93 19.20 0.34
C VAL A 207 8.18 20.01 -0.69
N ASP A 208 8.91 20.42 -1.73
CA ASP A 208 8.37 21.16 -2.86
C ASP A 208 7.50 20.25 -3.72
N ALA A 209 6.29 20.70 -4.05
CA ALA A 209 5.36 20.03 -4.96
C ALA A 209 5.94 19.80 -6.36
N THR A 210 6.92 20.61 -6.80
CA THR A 210 7.66 20.37 -8.05
C THR A 210 8.32 19.01 -8.10
N ARG A 211 8.60 18.37 -6.95
CA ARG A 211 9.18 17.03 -6.91
C ARG A 211 8.30 15.95 -7.54
N ILE A 212 7.00 16.20 -7.70
CA ILE A 212 6.15 15.32 -8.52
C ILE A 212 6.62 15.35 -9.98
N CYS A 213 7.04 16.50 -10.50
CA CYS A 213 7.60 16.60 -11.85
C CYS A 213 8.91 15.81 -11.95
N ASP A 214 9.81 15.96 -10.97
CA ASP A 214 11.06 15.19 -10.89
C ASP A 214 10.80 13.68 -10.92
N VAL A 215 9.78 13.22 -10.19
CA VAL A 215 9.34 11.81 -10.19
C VAL A 215 8.94 11.36 -11.59
N LEU A 216 8.09 12.15 -12.28
CA LEU A 216 7.58 11.79 -13.61
C LEU A 216 8.71 11.80 -14.65
N ASP A 217 9.70 12.69 -14.50
CA ASP A 217 10.86 12.76 -15.38
C ASP A 217 11.85 11.60 -15.12
N ALA A 218 12.09 11.26 -13.84
CA ALA A 218 13.00 10.19 -13.46
C ALA A 218 12.44 8.79 -13.74
N ALA A 219 11.11 8.64 -13.83
CA ALA A 219 10.41 7.35 -13.96
C ALA A 219 9.58 7.27 -15.27
N PRO A 220 10.21 7.12 -16.45
CA PRO A 220 9.51 7.19 -17.74
C PRO A 220 8.52 6.04 -18.00
N ARG A 221 8.53 4.99 -17.18
CA ARG A 221 7.61 3.84 -17.27
C ARG A 221 6.52 3.87 -16.19
N LEU A 222 6.40 4.94 -15.42
CA LEU A 222 5.43 5.01 -14.33
C LEU A 222 4.00 4.94 -14.91
N ARG A 223 3.24 3.96 -14.43
CA ARG A 223 1.85 3.70 -14.83
C ARG A 223 0.87 4.13 -13.75
N THR A 224 1.22 3.84 -12.49
CA THR A 224 0.41 4.14 -11.33
C THR A 224 1.11 5.12 -10.41
N LEU A 225 0.46 6.23 -10.11
CA LEU A 225 0.90 7.21 -9.14
C LEU A 225 -0.20 7.48 -8.13
N VAL A 226 0.08 7.18 -6.85
CA VAL A 226 -0.76 7.58 -5.72
C VAL A 226 -0.01 8.64 -4.94
N VAL A 227 -0.64 9.79 -4.72
CA VAL A 227 -0.06 10.90 -3.97
C VAL A 227 -1.05 11.38 -2.94
N ASP A 228 -0.61 11.44 -1.69
CA ASP A 228 -1.18 12.31 -0.69
C ASP A 228 -0.32 13.60 -0.61
N PRO A 229 -0.76 14.71 -1.23
CA PRO A 229 0.01 15.94 -1.27
C PRO A 229 -0.19 16.80 -0.01
N THR A 230 -0.89 16.28 1.02
CA THR A 230 -1.05 16.99 2.29
C THR A 230 0.34 17.42 2.77
N TYR A 231 0.54 18.73 2.91
CA TYR A 231 1.79 19.35 3.37
C TYR A 231 2.93 19.48 2.35
N PHE A 232 2.68 19.43 1.04
CA PHE A 232 3.66 19.94 0.08
C PHE A 232 3.69 21.48 0.12
N ASN A 233 4.88 22.04 -0.04
CA ASN A 233 5.08 23.46 -0.26
C ASN A 233 4.89 23.74 -1.77
N TRP A 234 4.13 24.79 -2.13
CA TRP A 234 4.03 25.25 -3.52
C TRP A 234 4.82 26.54 -3.68
N PRO A 235 6.04 26.50 -4.22
CA PRO A 235 6.66 27.71 -4.72
C PRO A 235 5.80 28.28 -5.85
N ILE A 236 5.76 29.61 -5.91
CA ILE A 236 4.94 30.36 -6.86
C ILE A 236 5.61 30.42 -8.25
N GLU A 237 6.89 30.04 -8.35
CA GLU A 237 7.73 30.40 -9.50
C GLU A 237 8.30 29.17 -10.23
N ASN A 238 8.18 29.18 -11.56
CA ASN A 238 8.95 28.37 -12.52
C ASN A 238 8.75 26.85 -12.54
N ILE A 239 7.50 26.37 -12.45
CA ILE A 239 7.22 24.95 -12.73
C ILE A 239 7.03 24.75 -14.24
N VAL A 240 7.92 23.96 -14.85
CA VAL A 240 7.80 23.54 -16.25
C VAL A 240 6.64 22.56 -16.39
N GLN A 241 5.89 22.64 -17.50
CA GLN A 241 4.86 21.63 -17.77
C GLN A 241 5.49 20.26 -18.00
N THR A 242 5.05 19.28 -17.22
CA THR A 242 5.51 17.90 -17.27
C THR A 242 4.51 17.06 -18.02
N ARG A 243 4.97 16.43 -19.10
CA ARG A 243 4.17 15.51 -19.90
C ARG A 243 4.64 14.09 -19.66
N HIS A 244 3.74 13.25 -19.15
CA HIS A 244 4.06 11.83 -18.95
C HIS A 244 3.08 10.92 -19.71
N ALA A 245 3.60 10.22 -20.72
CA ALA A 245 2.81 9.41 -21.64
C ALA A 245 2.51 7.97 -21.20
N ALA A 246 3.11 7.47 -20.12
CA ALA A 246 2.89 6.08 -19.66
C ALA A 246 1.91 5.98 -18.48
N LEU A 247 1.63 7.09 -17.81
CA LEU A 247 0.76 7.13 -16.63
C LEU A 247 -0.70 6.86 -17.02
N THR A 248 -1.25 5.78 -16.49
CA THR A 248 -2.63 5.32 -16.74
C THR A 248 -3.54 5.51 -15.52
N ASP A 249 -2.95 5.52 -14.32
CA ASP A 249 -3.67 5.52 -13.05
C ASP A 249 -3.11 6.61 -12.13
N LEU A 250 -3.93 7.62 -11.84
CA LEU A 250 -3.59 8.71 -10.92
C LEU A 250 -4.57 8.74 -9.76
N GLN A 251 -4.05 8.68 -8.53
CA GLN A 251 -4.83 8.88 -7.32
C GLN A 251 -4.25 10.04 -6.51
N ILE A 252 -5.10 11.01 -6.17
CA ILE A 252 -4.75 12.18 -5.36
C ILE A 252 -5.62 12.20 -4.11
N ASP A 253 -5.07 11.77 -2.98
CA ASP A 253 -5.85 11.47 -1.77
C ASP A 253 -6.51 12.70 -1.14
N LYS A 254 -5.96 13.90 -1.32
CA LYS A 254 -6.57 15.18 -0.89
C LYS A 254 -6.23 16.32 -1.86
N LEU A 255 -7.23 16.90 -2.52
CA LEU A 255 -7.09 17.99 -3.48
C LEU A 255 -7.82 19.25 -2.96
N TYR A 256 -7.14 20.06 -2.12
CA TYR A 256 -7.69 21.29 -1.55
C TYR A 256 -6.68 22.43 -1.45
N GLY A 257 -7.13 23.65 -1.16
CA GLY A 257 -6.26 24.82 -1.04
C GLY A 257 -5.49 25.12 -2.34
N ILE A 258 -4.16 25.15 -2.28
CA ILE A 258 -3.28 25.38 -3.43
C ILE A 258 -3.06 24.14 -4.31
N MET A 259 -3.49 22.94 -3.88
CA MET A 259 -3.22 21.67 -4.58
C MET A 259 -3.72 21.62 -6.03
N PRO A 260 -4.90 22.16 -6.39
CA PRO A 260 -5.38 22.13 -7.78
C PRO A 260 -4.40 22.76 -8.78
N ARG A 261 -3.49 23.62 -8.31
CA ARG A 261 -2.45 24.22 -9.17
C ARG A 261 -1.46 23.19 -9.69
N LEU A 262 -1.22 22.07 -8.99
CA LEU A 262 -0.41 20.97 -9.51
C LEU A 262 -0.93 20.50 -10.86
N LEU A 263 -2.25 20.38 -10.97
CA LEU A 263 -2.88 19.90 -12.18
C LEU A 263 -2.51 20.77 -13.38
N ARG A 264 -2.27 22.09 -13.22
CA ARG A 264 -1.87 23.02 -14.31
C ARG A 264 -0.57 22.63 -15.01
N PHE A 265 0.32 21.96 -14.29
CA PHE A 265 1.65 21.59 -14.78
C PHE A 265 1.68 20.18 -15.35
N LEU A 266 0.63 19.38 -15.16
CA LEU A 266 0.60 17.99 -15.63
C LEU A 266 -0.09 17.88 -17.00
N THR A 267 0.45 17.05 -17.87
CA THR A 267 -0.19 16.61 -19.13
C THR A 267 -0.07 15.09 -19.24
N LEU A 268 -1.17 14.38 -19.07
CA LEU A 268 -1.22 12.92 -18.91
C LEU A 268 -2.10 12.27 -19.99
N PRO A 269 -1.61 12.12 -21.24
CA PRO A 269 -2.43 11.73 -22.39
C PRO A 269 -2.92 10.28 -22.37
N SER A 270 -2.33 9.42 -21.56
CA SER A 270 -2.71 8.00 -21.45
C SER A 270 -3.53 7.70 -20.20
N LEU A 271 -3.97 8.73 -19.46
CA LEU A 271 -4.68 8.56 -18.21
C LEU A 271 -6.07 7.94 -18.46
N THR A 272 -6.31 6.77 -17.88
CA THR A 272 -7.59 6.03 -17.98
C THR A 272 -8.35 6.02 -16.66
N HIS A 273 -7.64 6.03 -15.53
CA HIS A 273 -8.24 6.01 -14.19
C HIS A 273 -7.77 7.22 -13.38
N LEU A 274 -8.73 7.97 -12.85
CA LEU A 274 -8.47 9.10 -11.96
C LEU A 274 -9.29 8.95 -10.68
N ALA A 275 -8.64 9.05 -9.53
CA ALA A 275 -9.30 9.10 -8.23
C ALA A 275 -8.84 10.32 -7.44
N THR A 276 -9.75 11.10 -6.87
CA THR A 276 -9.39 12.23 -6.03
C THR A 276 -10.42 12.55 -4.94
N CYS A 277 -9.94 13.06 -3.80
CA CYS A 277 -10.80 13.65 -2.77
C CYS A 277 -10.80 15.18 -2.90
N LEU A 278 -11.93 15.75 -3.26
CA LEU A 278 -12.15 17.19 -3.37
C LEU A 278 -12.50 17.74 -1.98
N HIS A 279 -11.51 18.20 -1.22
CA HIS A 279 -11.75 18.82 0.10
C HIS A 279 -12.17 20.28 -0.08
N VAL A 280 -13.36 20.62 0.40
CA VAL A 280 -14.05 21.88 0.08
C VAL A 280 -13.76 22.93 1.16
N SER A 281 -12.62 23.64 1.11
CA SER A 281 -12.34 24.84 1.94
C SER A 281 -12.59 26.12 1.13
N SER A 282 -13.11 27.20 1.72
CA SER A 282 -13.65 28.40 1.04
C SER A 282 -12.87 28.86 -0.22
N GLY A 283 -13.24 28.37 -1.41
CA GLY A 283 -12.59 28.69 -2.71
C GLY A 283 -12.72 27.65 -3.86
N ASN A 284 -13.72 26.76 -3.85
CA ASN A 284 -13.65 25.43 -4.50
C ASN A 284 -14.10 25.28 -5.96
N THR A 285 -14.72 26.30 -6.58
CA THR A 285 -14.92 26.27 -8.03
C THR A 285 -13.59 26.10 -8.77
N ASP A 286 -12.48 26.50 -8.14
CA ASP A 286 -11.14 26.37 -8.68
C ASP A 286 -10.68 24.92 -8.80
N ALA A 287 -11.00 24.02 -7.87
CA ALA A 287 -10.52 22.63 -7.94
C ALA A 287 -11.13 21.86 -9.12
N ILE A 288 -12.45 21.95 -9.28
CA ILE A 288 -13.18 21.32 -10.40
C ILE A 288 -12.79 21.98 -11.72
N ARG A 289 -12.61 23.30 -11.75
CA ARG A 289 -12.17 24.05 -12.93
C ARG A 289 -10.75 23.68 -13.36
N GLU A 290 -9.83 23.50 -12.42
CA GLU A 290 -8.47 23.05 -12.71
C GLU A 290 -8.45 21.59 -13.15
N LEU A 291 -9.27 20.73 -12.54
CA LEU A 291 -9.46 19.35 -12.97
C LEU A 291 -9.97 19.29 -14.43
N ARG A 292 -11.02 20.05 -14.75
CA ARG A 292 -11.55 20.18 -16.11
C ARG A 292 -10.45 20.65 -17.08
N SER A 293 -9.73 21.72 -16.72
CA SER A 293 -8.66 22.27 -17.53
C SER A 293 -7.53 21.25 -17.76
N PHE A 294 -7.23 20.43 -16.77
CA PHE A 294 -6.27 19.33 -16.85
C PHE A 294 -6.72 18.20 -17.77
N LEU A 295 -7.98 17.78 -17.68
CA LEU A 295 -8.54 16.74 -18.56
C LEU A 295 -8.54 17.19 -20.02
N ILE A 296 -8.97 18.44 -20.28
CA ILE A 296 -8.93 19.05 -21.62
C ILE A 296 -7.50 19.10 -22.15
N ARG A 297 -6.54 19.59 -21.36
CA ARG A 297 -5.14 19.70 -21.78
C ARG A 297 -4.51 18.34 -22.04
N SER A 298 -4.84 17.35 -21.20
CA SER A 298 -4.30 16.00 -21.32
C SER A 298 -4.91 15.23 -22.48
N ARG A 299 -6.16 15.53 -22.88
CA ARG A 299 -6.96 14.72 -23.82
C ARG A 299 -7.01 13.25 -23.37
N ALA A 300 -7.16 13.05 -22.08
CA ALA A 300 -7.11 11.74 -21.44
C ALA A 300 -8.33 10.88 -21.86
N PRO A 301 -8.13 9.63 -22.32
CA PRO A 301 -9.21 8.69 -22.62
C PRO A 301 -9.75 8.08 -21.31
N LEU A 302 -10.29 8.93 -20.43
CA LEU A 302 -10.69 8.54 -19.08
C LEU A 302 -11.88 7.57 -19.11
N THR A 303 -11.68 6.36 -18.59
CA THR A 303 -12.71 5.31 -18.49
C THR A 303 -13.27 5.18 -17.08
N SER A 304 -12.52 5.61 -16.06
CA SER A 304 -12.91 5.54 -14.66
C SER A 304 -12.58 6.82 -13.91
N LEU A 305 -13.57 7.33 -13.17
CA LEU A 305 -13.42 8.51 -12.33
C LEU A 305 -13.97 8.21 -10.93
N ALA A 306 -13.19 8.51 -9.90
CA ALA A 306 -13.63 8.48 -8.51
C ALA A 306 -13.47 9.87 -7.87
N LEU A 307 -14.57 10.44 -7.38
CA LEU A 307 -14.61 11.75 -6.71
C LEU A 307 -15.15 11.58 -5.29
N ASN A 308 -14.32 11.83 -4.29
CA ASN A 308 -14.77 11.89 -2.89
C ASN A 308 -14.97 13.34 -2.49
N ILE A 309 -16.19 13.71 -2.09
CA ILE A 309 -16.56 15.06 -1.66
C ILE A 309 -17.05 14.97 -0.20
N PRO A 310 -16.35 15.63 0.75
CA PRO A 310 -16.79 15.76 2.13
C PRO A 310 -18.12 16.53 2.24
N LYS A 311 -18.97 16.14 3.20
CA LYS A 311 -20.39 16.51 3.31
C LYS A 311 -20.73 17.99 3.55
N ASP A 312 -19.75 18.84 3.83
CA ASP A 312 -19.99 20.11 4.52
C ASP A 312 -20.27 21.32 3.62
N ARG A 313 -20.47 21.16 2.30
CA ARG A 313 -20.52 22.33 1.40
C ARG A 313 -21.32 22.10 0.11
N ASP A 314 -22.15 23.07 -0.24
CA ASP A 314 -22.86 23.14 -1.51
C ASP A 314 -21.88 23.38 -2.67
N LEU A 315 -21.73 22.39 -3.54
CA LEU A 315 -21.06 22.56 -4.83
C LEU A 315 -22.05 23.05 -5.88
N LEU A 316 -21.56 23.83 -6.86
CA LEU A 316 -22.39 24.31 -7.97
C LEU A 316 -22.57 23.22 -9.02
N MET A 317 -23.82 22.95 -9.42
CA MET A 317 -24.15 22.00 -10.49
C MET A 317 -23.39 22.31 -11.79
N GLU A 318 -23.30 23.60 -12.16
CA GLU A 318 -22.61 24.08 -13.37
C GLU A 318 -21.15 23.58 -13.47
N ALA A 319 -20.46 23.42 -12.33
CA ALA A 319 -19.08 22.95 -12.33
C ALA A 319 -18.97 21.47 -12.76
N PHE A 320 -19.94 20.64 -12.38
CA PHE A 320 -20.00 19.23 -12.73
C PHE A 320 -20.52 18.98 -14.14
N GLU A 321 -21.48 19.78 -14.61
CA GLU A 321 -21.96 19.76 -16.00
C GLU A 321 -20.76 19.91 -16.95
N HIS A 322 -20.00 20.99 -16.76
CA HIS A 322 -18.80 21.30 -17.51
C HIS A 322 -17.68 20.28 -17.36
N LEU A 323 -17.58 19.60 -16.21
CA LEU A 323 -16.61 18.52 -16.02
C LEU A 323 -17.03 17.30 -16.86
N PHE A 324 -18.28 16.86 -16.75
CA PHE A 324 -18.78 15.66 -17.42
C PHE A 324 -18.87 15.81 -18.94
N GLU A 325 -19.10 17.02 -19.46
CA GLU A 325 -18.94 17.35 -20.88
C GLU A 325 -17.54 17.01 -21.42
N THR A 326 -16.50 17.10 -20.60
CA THR A 326 -15.12 16.85 -21.05
C THR A 326 -14.73 15.37 -21.08
N ILE A 327 -15.55 14.50 -20.51
CA ILE A 327 -15.28 13.05 -20.38
C ILE A 327 -16.49 12.20 -20.80
N PRO A 328 -17.02 12.38 -22.03
CA PRO A 328 -18.24 11.69 -22.47
C PRO A 328 -18.08 10.17 -22.59
N GLY A 329 -16.85 9.66 -22.69
CA GLY A 329 -16.51 8.24 -22.79
C GLY A 329 -16.31 7.50 -21.46
N LEU A 330 -16.68 8.13 -20.34
CA LEU A 330 -16.53 7.52 -19.01
C LEU A 330 -17.43 6.28 -18.87
N LEU A 331 -16.86 5.17 -18.39
CA LEU A 331 -17.57 3.90 -18.20
C LEU A 331 -17.94 3.66 -16.74
N THR A 332 -17.08 4.06 -15.82
CA THR A 332 -17.23 3.86 -14.37
C THR A 332 -17.11 5.18 -13.62
N LEU A 333 -18.09 5.47 -12.77
CA LEU A 333 -18.09 6.64 -11.90
C LEU A 333 -18.26 6.19 -10.44
N ARG A 334 -17.39 6.67 -9.55
CA ARG A 334 -17.51 6.51 -8.11
C ARG A 334 -17.62 7.88 -7.46
N ILE A 335 -18.65 8.09 -6.63
CA ILE A 335 -18.90 9.39 -5.98
C ILE A 335 -19.32 9.22 -4.53
N THR A 336 -19.12 10.22 -3.70
CA THR A 336 -19.90 10.36 -2.45
C THR A 336 -21.29 10.95 -2.75
N PRO A 337 -22.28 10.75 -1.87
CA PRO A 337 -23.61 11.33 -2.05
C PRO A 337 -23.54 12.86 -2.03
N ASP A 338 -23.79 13.46 -3.19
CA ASP A 338 -23.84 14.90 -3.38
C ASP A 338 -25.05 15.25 -4.27
N PRO A 339 -26.00 16.10 -3.82
CA PRO A 339 -27.20 16.42 -4.58
C PRO A 339 -26.92 17.05 -5.95
N ALA A 340 -25.87 17.87 -6.07
CA ALA A 340 -25.52 18.54 -7.33
C ALA A 340 -25.05 17.52 -8.38
N ILE A 341 -24.20 16.57 -7.98
CA ILE A 341 -23.77 15.49 -8.89
C ILE A 341 -24.97 14.64 -9.31
N LEU A 342 -25.80 14.21 -8.35
CA LEU A 342 -26.96 13.38 -8.66
C LEU A 342 -27.92 14.09 -9.62
N ALA A 343 -28.17 15.37 -9.43
CA ALA A 343 -29.01 16.18 -10.32
C ALA A 343 -28.44 16.24 -11.75
N VAL A 344 -27.14 16.50 -11.93
CA VAL A 344 -26.51 16.50 -13.27
C VAL A 344 -26.61 15.12 -13.92
N LEU A 345 -26.41 14.06 -13.15
CA LEU A 345 -26.53 12.68 -13.65
C LEU A 345 -27.97 12.31 -14.03
N MET A 346 -29.01 13.01 -13.59
CA MET A 346 -30.38 12.78 -14.10
C MET A 346 -30.46 13.00 -15.61
N HIS A 347 -29.68 13.94 -16.13
CA HIS A 347 -29.68 14.28 -17.54
C HIS A 347 -28.82 13.27 -18.35
N PRO A 348 -29.40 12.52 -19.30
CA PRO A 348 -28.70 11.45 -20.03
C PRO A 348 -27.64 11.96 -21.01
N GLU A 349 -27.67 13.26 -21.33
CA GLU A 349 -26.66 13.94 -22.15
C GLU A 349 -25.28 13.99 -21.49
N TYR A 350 -25.22 14.00 -20.15
CA TYR A 350 -23.96 13.92 -19.41
C TYR A 350 -23.58 12.47 -19.14
N LEU A 351 -22.35 12.07 -19.48
CA LEU A 351 -21.85 10.70 -19.33
C LEU A 351 -22.76 9.64 -19.97
N PRO A 352 -23.00 9.71 -21.29
CA PRO A 352 -23.91 8.79 -21.99
C PRO A 352 -23.40 7.34 -22.01
N THR A 353 -22.08 7.12 -21.89
CA THR A 353 -21.47 5.78 -21.87
C THR A 353 -21.35 5.17 -20.47
N LEU A 354 -21.87 5.83 -19.44
CA LEU A 354 -21.73 5.38 -18.06
C LEU A 354 -22.48 4.04 -17.86
N THR A 355 -21.73 2.99 -17.53
CA THR A 355 -22.27 1.64 -17.32
C THR A 355 -22.21 1.20 -15.86
N LYS A 356 -21.30 1.76 -15.07
CA LYS A 356 -21.13 1.43 -13.66
C LYS A 356 -21.13 2.70 -12.80
N LEU A 357 -22.02 2.75 -11.82
CA LEU A 357 -22.09 3.82 -10.83
C LEU A 357 -21.88 3.24 -9.43
N THR A 358 -20.88 3.73 -8.70
CA THR A 358 -20.66 3.38 -7.30
C THR A 358 -20.88 4.61 -6.42
N ILE A 359 -21.75 4.49 -5.41
CA ILE A 359 -21.93 5.55 -4.41
C ILE A 359 -21.28 5.09 -3.10
N THR A 360 -20.33 5.88 -2.61
CA THR A 360 -19.59 5.61 -1.38
C THR A 360 -20.22 6.33 -0.21
N LEU A 361 -20.90 5.58 0.66
CA LEU A 361 -21.54 6.07 1.87
C LEU A 361 -20.55 6.09 3.04
N SER A 362 -20.55 7.18 3.80
CA SER A 362 -19.81 7.36 5.05
C SER A 362 -20.73 7.91 6.13
N HIS A 363 -20.36 7.85 7.41
CA HIS A 363 -21.13 8.49 8.49
C HIS A 363 -20.92 10.02 8.52
N PRO A 364 -21.92 10.87 8.86
CA PRO A 364 -23.34 10.56 9.10
C PRO A 364 -24.08 10.14 7.84
N TRP A 365 -24.99 9.17 7.94
CA TRP A 365 -25.78 8.69 6.81
C TRP A 365 -26.55 9.85 6.12
N PRO A 366 -26.73 9.81 4.79
CA PRO A 366 -27.35 10.93 4.10
C PRO A 366 -28.84 11.06 4.47
N GLN A 367 -29.42 12.27 4.32
CA GLN A 367 -30.81 12.59 4.74
C GLN A 367 -31.90 12.00 3.83
N PRO A 368 -33.08 11.58 4.32
CA PRO A 368 -34.09 10.83 3.57
C PRO A 368 -34.38 11.26 2.11
N ALA A 369 -34.33 12.57 1.82
CA ALA A 369 -34.49 13.13 0.46
C ALA A 369 -33.45 12.61 -0.55
N TRP A 370 -32.28 12.14 -0.11
CA TRP A 370 -31.26 11.56 -0.97
C TRP A 370 -31.74 10.28 -1.65
N TYR A 371 -32.50 9.46 -0.93
CA TYR A 371 -33.00 8.19 -1.43
C TYR A 371 -34.00 8.39 -2.56
N THR A 372 -34.84 9.42 -2.46
CA THR A 372 -35.78 9.78 -3.52
C THR A 372 -35.05 10.24 -4.77
N THR A 373 -34.01 11.08 -4.63
CA THR A 373 -33.19 11.51 -5.77
C THR A 373 -32.43 10.35 -6.39
N LEU A 374 -31.86 9.45 -5.59
CA LEU A 374 -31.18 8.26 -6.10
C LEU A 374 -32.16 7.36 -6.87
N THR A 375 -33.34 7.09 -6.31
CA THR A 375 -34.33 6.21 -6.95
C THR A 375 -34.78 6.80 -8.29
N ALA A 376 -34.97 8.12 -8.36
CA ALA A 376 -35.29 8.81 -9.60
C ALA A 376 -34.15 8.67 -10.63
N LEU A 377 -32.90 8.86 -10.23
CA LEU A 377 -31.72 8.68 -11.08
C LEU A 377 -31.60 7.28 -11.65
N LEU A 378 -31.75 6.27 -10.79
CA LEU A 378 -31.67 4.87 -11.16
C LEU A 378 -32.81 4.49 -12.12
N THR A 379 -34.00 5.03 -11.91
CA THR A 379 -35.14 4.85 -12.82
C THR A 379 -34.87 5.49 -14.19
N GLN A 380 -34.35 6.72 -14.21
CA GLN A 380 -34.07 7.45 -15.44
C GLN A 380 -32.91 6.83 -16.24
N ARG A 381 -31.95 6.20 -15.56
CA ARG A 381 -30.79 5.52 -16.17
C ARG A 381 -30.89 4.00 -16.24
N ALA A 382 -32.04 3.40 -15.96
CA ALA A 382 -32.21 1.94 -15.90
C ALA A 382 -31.79 1.20 -17.17
N GLY A 383 -31.89 1.85 -18.35
CA GLY A 383 -31.43 1.28 -19.63
C GLY A 383 -29.96 1.51 -19.98
N LEU A 384 -29.24 2.34 -19.22
CA LEU A 384 -27.84 2.71 -19.47
C LEU A 384 -26.88 2.08 -18.47
N LEU A 385 -27.27 2.03 -17.20
CA LEU A 385 -26.48 1.43 -16.12
C LEU A 385 -26.59 -0.10 -16.15
N LYS A 386 -25.44 -0.77 -16.21
CA LYS A 386 -25.32 -2.23 -16.09
C LYS A 386 -25.06 -2.67 -14.66
N SER A 387 -24.40 -1.82 -13.87
CA SER A 387 -23.99 -2.12 -12.50
C SER A 387 -24.16 -0.89 -11.62
N PHE A 388 -24.70 -1.08 -10.42
CA PHE A 388 -24.84 -0.04 -9.41
C PHE A 388 -24.38 -0.59 -8.05
N GLU A 389 -23.39 0.04 -7.44
CA GLU A 389 -22.81 -0.42 -6.18
C GLU A 389 -22.98 0.61 -5.07
N LEU A 390 -23.29 0.13 -3.87
CA LEU A 390 -23.30 0.94 -2.65
C LEU A 390 -22.16 0.48 -1.76
N ASP A 391 -21.11 1.30 -1.71
CA ASP A 391 -19.91 1.01 -0.93
C ASP A 391 -19.99 1.71 0.42
N LEU A 392 -20.03 0.92 1.50
CA LEU A 392 -20.03 1.44 2.86
C LEU A 392 -18.58 1.62 3.31
N GLN A 393 -18.05 2.84 3.18
CA GLN A 393 -16.74 3.16 3.72
C GLN A 393 -16.81 3.22 5.25
N ALA A 394 -16.13 2.28 5.91
CA ALA A 394 -15.46 2.60 7.17
C ALA A 394 -14.39 3.64 6.79
N SER A 395 -14.53 4.88 7.24
CA SER A 395 -13.71 6.03 6.83
C SER A 395 -12.23 5.65 6.60
N PRO A 396 -11.66 5.82 5.38
CA PRO A 396 -10.24 5.56 5.15
C PRO A 396 -9.34 6.52 5.93
N TYR A 397 -9.87 7.64 6.43
CA TYR A 397 -9.16 8.59 7.29
C TYR A 397 -9.13 8.15 8.78
N HIS A 398 -9.78 7.03 9.14
CA HIS A 398 -9.81 6.49 10.51
C HIS A 398 -9.22 5.07 10.63
N VAL A 399 -8.24 4.69 9.79
CA VAL A 399 -7.55 3.40 9.98
C VAL A 399 -6.42 3.48 11.03
N HIS A 400 -6.08 4.67 11.51
CA HIS A 400 -5.07 4.85 12.56
C HIS A 400 -5.49 5.83 13.66
N TYR A 401 -6.63 5.60 14.30
CA TYR A 401 -6.85 5.99 15.69
C TYR A 401 -7.64 4.90 16.39
N HIS A 402 -7.40 4.76 17.69
CA HIS A 402 -8.01 3.79 18.61
C HIS A 402 -9.55 3.90 18.77
N ASP A 403 -10.27 4.37 17.76
CA ASP A 403 -11.72 4.32 17.77
C ASP A 403 -12.17 2.93 17.33
N THR A 404 -12.24 2.03 18.31
CA THR A 404 -12.73 0.65 18.17
C THR A 404 -14.24 0.58 17.94
N THR A 405 -14.90 1.70 17.63
CA THR A 405 -16.32 1.72 17.34
C THR A 405 -16.54 1.30 15.88
N PRO A 406 -17.21 0.15 15.62
CA PRO A 406 -17.58 -0.21 14.25
C PRO A 406 -18.44 0.92 13.66
N PRO A 407 -18.34 1.20 12.35
CA PRO A 407 -19.18 2.20 11.71
C PRO A 407 -20.65 1.91 12.03
N ALA A 408 -21.37 2.92 12.57
CA ALA A 408 -22.76 2.77 12.97
C ALA A 408 -23.59 2.19 11.81
N LEU A 409 -24.20 1.03 12.00
CA LEU A 409 -24.94 0.33 10.96
C LEU A 409 -26.11 1.18 10.43
N PRO A 410 -26.49 1.04 9.14
CA PRO A 410 -27.66 1.71 8.60
C PRO A 410 -28.94 1.27 9.32
N GLY A 411 -29.88 2.21 9.50
CA GLY A 411 -31.15 1.98 10.18
C GLY A 411 -32.11 1.07 9.38
N ASP A 412 -33.23 0.68 9.98
CA ASP A 412 -34.20 -0.21 9.32
C ASP A 412 -34.85 0.42 8.07
N GLU A 413 -34.96 1.75 8.02
CA GLU A 413 -35.43 2.48 6.85
C GLU A 413 -34.44 2.40 5.68
N ASP A 414 -33.15 2.62 5.94
CA ASP A 414 -32.07 2.51 4.97
C ASP A 414 -32.01 1.07 4.39
N LYS A 415 -32.11 0.06 5.26
CA LYS A 415 -32.14 -1.37 4.86
C LYS A 415 -33.33 -1.68 3.96
N ARG A 416 -34.53 -1.16 4.26
CA ARG A 416 -35.73 -1.33 3.41
C ARG A 416 -35.51 -0.75 2.02
N ILE A 417 -34.91 0.43 1.93
CA ILE A 417 -34.66 1.11 0.66
C ILE A 417 -33.61 0.34 -0.15
N PHE A 418 -32.51 -0.12 0.46
CA PHE A 418 -31.53 -0.96 -0.23
C PHE A 418 -32.15 -2.25 -0.78
N HIS A 419 -33.06 -2.87 -0.02
CA HIS A 419 -33.79 -4.06 -0.46
C HIS A 419 -34.77 -3.76 -1.61
N GLN A 420 -35.39 -2.57 -1.63
CA GLN A 420 -36.27 -2.13 -2.73
C GLN A 420 -35.47 -1.85 -4.01
N LEU A 421 -34.30 -1.22 -3.90
CA LEU A 421 -33.40 -1.00 -5.03
C LEU A 421 -32.89 -2.32 -5.61
N ALA A 422 -32.55 -3.31 -4.75
CA ALA A 422 -32.06 -4.61 -5.20
C ALA A 422 -33.11 -5.39 -6.02
N LYS A 423 -34.40 -5.18 -5.74
CA LYS A 423 -35.51 -5.78 -6.49
C LYS A 423 -35.70 -5.20 -7.90
N GLN A 424 -35.09 -4.06 -8.23
CA GLN A 424 -35.19 -3.44 -9.56
C GLN A 424 -34.23 -4.05 -10.61
N GLY A 425 -33.58 -5.18 -10.30
CA GLY A 425 -32.77 -5.93 -11.28
C GLY A 425 -31.36 -5.36 -11.52
N MET A 426 -30.92 -4.40 -10.71
CA MET A 426 -29.51 -3.99 -10.69
C MET A 426 -28.72 -4.90 -9.75
N GLU A 427 -27.53 -5.32 -10.17
CA GLU A 427 -26.57 -6.00 -9.29
C GLU A 427 -26.09 -5.02 -8.21
N ILE A 428 -26.79 -4.99 -7.07
CA ILE A 428 -26.38 -4.20 -5.92
C ILE A 428 -25.38 -5.00 -5.11
N HIS A 429 -24.09 -4.69 -5.30
CA HIS A 429 -23.06 -5.13 -4.37
C HIS A 429 -23.05 -4.17 -3.18
N LEU A 430 -23.52 -4.67 -2.04
CA LEU A 430 -23.33 -4.02 -0.75
C LEU A 430 -21.92 -4.38 -0.27
N GLY A 431 -21.11 -3.37 0.05
CA GLY A 431 -19.69 -3.54 0.42
C GLY A 431 -19.44 -4.57 1.53
N ARG A 432 -18.16 -4.99 1.68
CA ARG A 432 -17.66 -6.09 2.54
C ARG A 432 -18.26 -6.22 3.95
N ILE A 433 -18.76 -5.14 4.53
CA ILE A 433 -19.35 -5.11 5.88
C ILE A 433 -20.79 -5.65 5.90
N MET A 434 -21.56 -5.50 4.83
CA MET A 434 -22.97 -5.93 4.78
C MET A 434 -23.16 -7.41 4.45
N ALA A 435 -22.25 -8.03 3.69
CA ALA A 435 -22.34 -9.47 3.39
C ALA A 435 -22.31 -10.34 4.66
N SER A 436 -21.67 -9.85 5.72
CA SER A 436 -21.66 -10.48 7.05
C SER A 436 -22.93 -10.24 7.88
N VAL A 437 -23.70 -9.19 7.56
CA VAL A 437 -24.87 -8.74 8.35
C VAL A 437 -26.18 -9.16 7.69
N MET A 438 -26.23 -9.20 6.36
CA MET A 438 -27.41 -9.67 5.62
C MET A 438 -27.51 -11.21 5.56
N SER A 439 -26.45 -11.95 5.92
CA SER A 439 -26.54 -13.39 6.17
C SER A 439 -27.30 -13.72 7.46
N GLU A 440 -27.59 -12.72 8.29
CA GLU A 440 -28.47 -12.82 9.45
C GLU A 440 -29.82 -12.16 9.14
N THR A 441 -30.61 -12.73 8.23
CA THR A 441 -32.04 -12.47 8.26
C THR A 441 -32.66 -13.20 9.47
N PRO A 442 -33.52 -12.55 10.26
CA PRO A 442 -34.29 -13.25 11.29
C PRO A 442 -35.23 -14.24 10.59
N GLY A 443 -35.25 -15.48 11.09
CA GLY A 443 -36.12 -16.53 10.59
C GLY A 443 -37.58 -16.08 10.52
N SER A 444 -38.20 -16.34 9.36
CA SER A 444 -39.65 -16.49 9.21
C SER A 444 -40.15 -17.73 9.94
#